data_AF-A0A2E6YFY6-F1
#
_entry.id   AF-A0A2E6YFY6-F1
#
_cell.length_a   1.000
_cell.length_b   1.000
_cell.length_c   1.000
_cell.angle_alpha   90.00
_cell.angle_beta   90.00
_cell.angle_gamma   90.00
#
_symmetry.space_group_name_H-M   'P 1'
#
loop_
_entity.id
_entity.type
_entity.pdbx_description
1 polymer ?
#
loop_
_entity_poly.entity_id
_entity_poly.type
_entity_poly.pdbx_seq_one_letter_code
_entity_poly.pdbx_strand_id
1 'polypeptide(L)' 'MGKISPEYNLKVLYPDIAKQWDIKKNHPLKPEDFTPGSGKKKIWWICEKQHSYDSTIKSRTRGTGCSMCCLESRK' A
#
# COMPACT_ATOMS: atom_id res chain seq x y z
N MET A 1 -2.79 16.85 -9.84
CA MET A 1 -2.28 15.50 -9.49
C MET A 1 -1.02 15.25 -10.30
N GLY A 2 0.11 14.93 -9.67
CA GLY A 2 1.33 14.55 -10.38
C GLY A 2 1.09 13.32 -11.26
N LYS A 3 1.70 13.29 -12.45
CA LYS A 3 1.70 12.10 -13.32
C LYS A 3 2.64 11.05 -12.71
N ILE A 4 2.35 9.76 -12.89
CA ILE A 4 3.33 8.70 -12.57
C ILE A 4 4.58 8.96 -13.40
N SER A 5 5.74 8.92 -12.75
CA SER A 5 7.05 8.97 -13.41
C SER A 5 8.04 8.06 -12.66
N PRO A 6 9.20 7.74 -13.26
CA PRO A 6 10.22 6.91 -12.61
C PRO A 6 10.69 7.49 -11.27
N GLU A 7 10.69 8.81 -11.14
CA GLU A 7 11.03 9.56 -9.91
C GLU A 7 9.82 9.86 -9.01
N TYR A 8 8.58 9.71 -9.51
CA TYR A 8 7.35 10.03 -8.79
C TYR A 8 6.34 8.87 -8.87
N ASN A 9 6.53 7.89 -7.99
CA ASN A 9 5.61 6.76 -7.82
C ASN A 9 5.64 6.26 -6.37
N LEU A 10 4.73 5.36 -6.02
CA LEU A 10 4.58 4.85 -4.65
C LEU A 10 5.87 4.18 -4.14
N LYS A 11 6.56 3.42 -4.98
CA LYS A 11 7.79 2.71 -4.59
C LYS A 11 8.92 3.68 -4.23
N VAL A 12 9.07 4.75 -5.01
CA VAL A 12 10.11 5.77 -4.79
C VAL A 12 9.80 6.64 -3.58
N LEU A 13 8.57 7.10 -3.45
CA LEU A 13 8.20 8.05 -2.39
C LEU A 13 7.89 7.38 -1.05
N TYR A 14 7.45 6.12 -1.06
CA TYR A 14 7.07 5.37 0.14
C TYR A 14 7.56 3.91 0.06
N PRO A 15 8.89 3.69 0.16
CA PRO A 15 9.48 2.36 0.05
C PRO A 15 8.94 1.38 1.11
N ASP A 16 8.66 1.84 2.33
CA ASP A 16 8.14 0.98 3.41
C ASP A 16 6.69 0.54 3.20
N ILE A 17 5.90 1.35 2.47
CA ILE A 17 4.56 0.97 2.04
C ILE A 17 4.66 -0.03 0.88
N ALA A 18 5.56 0.21 -0.08
CA ALA A 18 5.77 -0.70 -1.21
C ALA A 18 6.27 -2.08 -0.77
N LYS A 19 7.04 -2.20 0.32
CA LYS A 19 7.42 -3.50 0.92
C LYS A 19 6.22 -4.32 1.39
N GLN A 20 5.13 -3.64 1.78
CA GLN A 20 3.89 -4.29 2.24
C GLN A 20 2.96 -4.66 1.07
N TRP A 21 3.38 -4.50 -0.18
CA TRP A 21 2.56 -4.82 -1.35
C TRP A 21 2.41 -6.33 -1.54
N ASP A 22 1.16 -6.81 -1.66
CA ASP A 22 0.90 -8.22 -1.97
C ASP A 22 1.09 -8.48 -3.48
N ILE A 23 2.30 -8.87 -3.89
CA ILE A 23 2.61 -9.13 -5.31
C ILE A 23 1.73 -10.25 -5.87
N LYS A 24 1.43 -11.28 -5.07
CA LYS A 24 0.65 -12.45 -5.51
C LYS A 24 -0.79 -12.06 -5.82
N LYS A 25 -1.44 -11.28 -4.94
CA LYS A 25 -2.85 -10.87 -5.13
C LYS A 25 -3.03 -9.71 -6.09
N ASN A 26 -2.03 -8.85 -6.24
CA ASN A 26 -2.14 -7.67 -7.09
C ASN A 26 -1.59 -7.88 -8.50
N HIS A 27 -0.98 -9.02 -8.83
CA HIS A 27 -0.45 -9.29 -10.17
C HIS A 27 -1.52 -9.07 -11.26
N PRO A 28 -1.22 -8.32 -12.34
CA PRO A 28 0.10 -7.84 -12.78
C PRO A 28 0.51 -6.43 -12.28
N LEU A 29 -0.22 -5.85 -11.34
CA LEU A 29 -0.02 -4.47 -10.86
C LEU A 29 1.21 -4.35 -9.95
N LYS A 30 2.00 -3.31 -10.17
CA LYS A 30 3.18 -2.98 -9.36
C LYS A 30 2.99 -1.65 -8.62
N PRO A 31 3.66 -1.45 -7.47
CA PRO A 31 3.62 -0.15 -6.78
C PRO A 31 4.12 1.01 -7.66
N GLU A 32 4.98 0.72 -8.63
CA GLU A 32 5.55 1.67 -9.59
C GLU A 32 4.49 2.29 -10.52
N ASP A 33 3.39 1.56 -10.77
CA ASP A 33 2.30 1.98 -11.64
C ASP A 33 1.35 2.99 -10.97
N PHE A 34 1.58 3.33 -9.70
CA PHE A 34 0.66 4.17 -8.92
C PHE A 34 1.36 5.36 -8.28
N THR A 35 0.63 6.48 -8.21
CA THR A 35 1.01 7.61 -7.37
C THR A 35 0.55 7.41 -5.93
N PRO A 36 1.23 8.02 -4.95
CA PRO A 36 0.84 7.94 -3.53
C PRO A 36 -0.54 8.54 -3.24
N GLY A 37 -1.06 9.39 -4.12
CA GLY A 37 -2.42 9.95 -4.02
C GLY A 37 -3.51 9.06 -4.62
N SER A 38 -3.19 7.88 -5.14
CA SER A 38 -4.15 7.00 -5.80
C SER A 38 -5.17 6.44 -4.79
N GLY A 39 -6.40 6.95 -4.85
CA GLY A 39 -7.49 6.52 -3.98
C GLY A 39 -8.57 5.70 -4.68
N LYS A 40 -8.49 5.52 -6.00
CA LYS A 40 -9.57 4.90 -6.79
C LYS A 40 -9.57 3.37 -6.71
N LYS A 41 -8.40 2.76 -6.55
CA LYS A 41 -8.24 1.31 -6.55
C LYS A 41 -7.89 0.82 -5.15
N LYS A 42 -8.56 -0.25 -4.73
CA LYS A 42 -8.18 -1.05 -3.57
C LYS A 42 -7.07 -1.99 -3.98
N ILE A 43 -6.01 -2.02 -3.18
CA ILE A 43 -4.83 -2.85 -3.37
C ILE A 43 -4.70 -3.76 -2.16
N TRP A 44 -4.23 -4.98 -2.37
CA TRP A 44 -3.93 -5.91 -1.29
C TRP A 44 -2.57 -5.62 -0.65
N TRP A 45 -2.55 -5.56 0.67
CA TRP A 45 -1.35 -5.33 1.47
C TRP A 45 -1.13 -6.52 2.41
N ILE A 46 0.13 -6.77 2.74
CA ILE A 46 0.55 -7.72 3.76
C ILE A 46 1.40 -6.93 4.78
N CYS A 47 0.98 -6.90 6.04
CA CYS A 47 1.80 -6.30 7.09
C CYS A 47 2.92 -7.23 7.55
N GLU A 48 3.82 -6.74 8.41
CA GLU A 48 4.93 -7.52 8.97
C GLU A 48 4.48 -8.76 9.75
N LYS A 49 3.28 -8.73 10.33
CA LYS A 49 2.63 -9.90 10.97
C LYS A 49 1.94 -10.86 9.99
N GLN A 50 2.17 -10.69 8.68
CA GLN A 50 1.55 -11.47 7.61
C GLN A 50 0.02 -11.37 7.50
N HIS A 51 -0.62 -10.36 8.11
CA HIS A 51 -2.04 -10.12 7.87
C HIS A 51 -2.25 -9.55 6.47
N SER A 52 -3.10 -10.22 5.68
CA SER A 52 -3.51 -9.74 4.36
C SER A 52 -4.79 -8.89 4.49
N TYR A 53 -4.77 -7.68 3.95
CA TYR A 53 -5.90 -6.74 4.01
C TYR A 53 -5.94 -5.84 2.78
N ASP A 54 -7.13 -5.42 2.34
CA ASP A 54 -7.28 -4.46 1.26
C ASP A 54 -7.32 -3.01 1.78
N SER A 55 -6.64 -2.11 1.09
CA SER A 55 -6.72 -0.68 1.36
C SER A 55 -6.35 0.13 0.13
N THR A 56 -6.76 1.39 0.08
CA THR A 56 -6.34 2.31 -0.99
C THR A 56 -4.94 2.84 -0.72
N ILE A 57 -4.17 3.12 -1.77
CA ILE A 57 -2.81 3.67 -1.64
C ILE A 57 -2.86 5.01 -0.89
N LYS A 58 -3.81 5.89 -1.24
CA LYS A 58 -4.05 7.16 -0.54
C LYS A 58 -4.27 7.01 0.97
N SER A 59 -4.95 5.95 1.39
CA SER A 59 -5.19 5.69 2.82
C SER A 59 -3.89 5.27 3.53
N ARG A 60 -3.13 4.36 2.90
CA ARG A 60 -1.84 3.88 3.40
C ARG A 60 -0.81 5.00 3.52
N THR A 61 -0.71 5.85 2.50
CA THR A 61 0.23 6.99 2.47
C THR A 61 -0.15 8.09 3.46
N ARG A 62 -1.41 8.13 3.92
CA ARG A 62 -1.88 9.00 5.01
C ARG A 62 -1.63 8.43 6.41
N GLY A 63 -1.03 7.25 6.53
CA GLY A 63 -0.71 6.63 7.82
C GLY A 63 -1.74 5.61 8.32
N THR A 64 -2.74 5.22 7.51
CA THR A 64 -3.66 4.14 7.90
C THR A 64 -2.94 2.80 7.84
N GLY A 65 -2.87 2.10 8.98
CA GLY A 65 -2.21 0.80 9.14
C GLY A 65 -3.10 -0.42 8.86
N CYS A 66 -2.58 -1.59 9.21
CA CYS A 66 -3.35 -2.83 9.23
C CYS A 66 -4.36 -2.81 10.38
N SER A 67 -5.65 -2.95 10.07
CA SER A 67 -6.73 -3.01 11.07
C SER A 67 -6.55 -4.17 12.06
N MET A 68 -6.06 -5.31 11.58
CA MET A 68 -5.81 -6.50 12.41
C MET A 68 -4.73 -6.23 13.47
N CYS A 69 -3.63 -5.56 13.12
CA CYS A 69 -2.58 -5.24 14.10
C CYS A 69 -3.08 -4.30 15.22
N CYS A 70 -3.99 -3.39 14.89
CA CYS A 70 -4.62 -2.49 15.86
C CYS A 70 -5.55 -3.27 16.82
N LEU A 71 -6.26 -4.29 16.31
CA LEU A 71 -7.11 -5.15 17.13
C LEU A 71 -6.31 -6.10 18.02
N GLU A 72 -5.20 -6.64 17.54
CA GLU A 72 -4.35 -7.56 18.33
C GLU A 72 -3.66 -6.89 19.51
N SER A 73 -3.39 -5.58 19.45
CA SER A 73 -2.70 -4.85 20.53
C SER A 73 -3.58 -4.61 21.78
N ARG A 74 -4.79 -5.18 21.81
CA ARG A 74 -5.77 -5.05 22.91
C ARG A 74 -6.03 -6.35 23.67
N LYS A 75 -5.26 -7.40 23.39
CA LYS A 75 -5.24 -8.65 24.17
C LYS A 75 -4.08 -8.64 25.15
#